data_AF-A0A7C2R638-F1
#
_entry.id   AF-A0A7C2R638-F1
#
_cell.length_a   1.000
_cell.length_b   1.000
_cell.length_c   1.000
_cell.angle_alpha   90.00
_cell.angle_beta   90.00
_cell.angle_gamma   90.00
#
_symmetry.space_group_name_H-M   'P 1'
#
loop_
_entity.id
_entity.type
_entity.pdbx_description
1 polymer ?
#
loop_
_entity_poly.entity_id
_entity_poly.type
_entity_poly.pdbx_seq_one_letter_code
_entity_poly.pdbx_strand_id
1 'polypeptide(L)'
;MRTLFSFLILAAAWTAYSQDKEYRTIFDQRDMRISGLGGPFMQFTSVAGEFGHMMGGGAAVLLNDFFIGGYGLGLTNAIPDYVNDHSNDKLSLGHGGFWIGYSLFGEKPIHACISTLVGWGEFGIMGYDGYYPFIRDKIFTLAPVVELELNLTRYFRIGAGATYNIYTGLDEQRHGYSSENLSSPGGFLSFKFGWF
;
A
#
# COMPACT_ATOMS: atom_id res chain seq x y z
N MET A 1 26.26 42.26 -35.95
CA MET A 1 25.00 42.27 -35.15
C MET A 1 23.79 41.72 -35.92
N ARG A 2 23.53 42.09 -37.18
CA ARG A 2 22.37 41.57 -37.94
C ARG A 2 22.36 40.04 -38.11
N THR A 3 23.52 39.41 -38.32
CA THR A 3 23.66 37.95 -38.48
C THR A 3 23.42 37.15 -37.19
N LEU A 4 23.79 37.69 -36.03
CA LEU A 4 23.58 37.07 -34.72
C LEU A 4 22.08 37.04 -34.35
N PHE A 5 21.37 38.12 -34.71
CA PHE A 5 19.94 38.26 -34.45
C PHE A 5 19.11 37.29 -35.29
N SER A 6 19.51 37.05 -36.55
CA SER A 6 18.87 36.05 -37.41
C SER A 6 19.03 34.61 -36.89
N PHE A 7 20.18 34.28 -36.29
CA PHE A 7 20.42 32.96 -35.69
C PHE A 7 19.55 32.73 -34.43
N LEU A 8 19.38 33.76 -33.59
CA LEU A 8 18.52 33.70 -32.41
C LEU A 8 17.04 33.50 -32.77
N ILE A 9 16.56 34.12 -33.86
CA ILE A 9 15.18 33.95 -34.34
C ILE A 9 14.97 32.54 -34.91
N LEU A 10 15.94 31.99 -35.64
CA LEU A 10 15.87 30.63 -36.16
C LEU A 10 15.91 29.56 -35.05
N ALA A 11 16.72 29.78 -34.01
CA ALA A 11 16.76 28.89 -32.84
C ALA A 11 15.43 28.92 -32.06
N ALA A 12 14.84 30.10 -31.87
CA ALA A 12 13.54 30.25 -31.22
C ALA A 12 12.38 29.64 -32.04
N ALA A 13 12.43 29.74 -33.37
CA ALA A 13 11.47 29.09 -34.26
C ALA A 13 11.56 27.56 -34.20
N TRP A 14 12.76 27.00 -34.04
CA TRP A 14 12.97 25.55 -33.90
C TRP A 14 12.43 25.01 -32.57
N THR A 15 12.58 25.78 -31.48
CA THR A 15 11.99 25.41 -30.18
C THR A 15 10.46 25.49 -30.20
N ALA A 16 9.89 26.43 -30.95
CA ALA A 16 8.43 26.55 -31.11
C ALA A 16 7.86 25.40 -31.96
N TYR A 17 8.56 24.97 -33.02
CA TYR A 17 8.14 23.82 -33.85
C TYR A 17 8.25 22.46 -33.16
N SER A 18 8.93 22.38 -32.02
CA SER A 18 9.10 21.14 -31.25
C SER A 18 7.97 20.89 -30.23
N GLN A 19 7.01 21.81 -30.08
CA GLN A 19 6.00 21.75 -29.02
C GLN A 19 4.73 20.94 -29.37
N ASP A 20 4.54 20.54 -30.63
CA ASP A 20 3.33 19.83 -31.08
C ASP A 20 3.61 18.38 -31.55
N LYS A 21 4.29 17.59 -30.72
CA LYS A 21 4.34 16.13 -30.93
C LYS A 21 3.47 15.46 -29.89
N GLU A 22 2.19 15.29 -30.23
CA GLU A 22 1.29 14.42 -29.50
C GLU A 22 1.88 13.00 -29.47
N TYR A 23 2.24 12.51 -28.28
CA TYR A 23 2.77 11.16 -28.10
C TYR A 23 1.64 10.16 -28.37
N ARG A 24 1.70 9.49 -29.53
CA ARG A 24 0.80 8.36 -29.82
C ARG A 24 1.30 7.13 -29.07
N THR A 25 0.63 6.77 -27.99
CA THR A 25 0.88 5.52 -27.26
C THR A 25 0.03 4.40 -27.86
N ILE A 26 0.46 3.15 -27.66
CA ILE A 26 -0.32 1.96 -28.09
C ILE A 26 -1.70 1.93 -27.40
N PHE A 27 -1.82 2.59 -26.25
CA PHE A 27 -3.06 2.85 -25.54
C PHE A 27 -3.38 4.35 -25.61
N ASP A 28 -3.82 4.83 -26.79
CA ASP A 28 -4.34 6.20 -26.98
C ASP A 28 -5.71 6.33 -26.29
N GLN A 29 -5.72 6.34 -24.96
CA GLN A 29 -6.90 6.68 -24.17
C GLN A 29 -6.98 8.20 -24.04
N ARG A 30 -7.65 8.83 -25.01
CA ARG A 30 -7.91 10.28 -25.02
C ARG A 30 -8.70 10.80 -23.81
N ASP A 31 -9.34 9.89 -23.07
CA ASP A 31 -10.16 10.19 -21.88
C ASP A 31 -9.63 9.53 -20.59
N MET A 32 -8.30 9.43 -20.41
CA MET A 32 -7.74 8.94 -19.14
C MET A 32 -7.99 9.95 -18.01
N ARG A 33 -8.81 9.56 -17.03
CA ARG A 33 -9.04 10.35 -15.82
C ARG A 33 -7.96 10.05 -14.79
N ILE A 34 -7.18 11.07 -14.45
CA ILE A 34 -6.19 11.03 -13.38
C ILE A 34 -6.78 11.71 -12.14
N SER A 35 -6.75 11.03 -11.00
CA SER A 35 -7.08 11.64 -9.71
C SER A 35 -6.22 11.06 -8.58
N GLY A 36 -6.51 11.45 -7.34
CA GLY A 36 -5.87 10.91 -6.14
C GLY A 36 -6.91 10.31 -5.21
N LEU A 37 -6.48 9.28 -4.46
CA LEU A 37 -7.25 8.69 -3.38
C LEU A 37 -6.33 8.36 -2.20
N GLY A 38 -6.88 8.27 -1.00
CA GLY A 38 -6.15 7.82 0.18
C GLY A 38 -7.03 7.74 1.41
N GLY A 39 -6.50 7.18 2.48
CA GLY A 39 -7.21 7.08 3.75
C GLY A 39 -6.76 5.89 4.60
N PRO A 40 -7.45 5.66 5.73
CA PRO A 40 -7.04 4.66 6.69
C PRO A 40 -7.46 3.25 6.27
N PHE A 41 -6.62 2.29 6.67
CA PHE A 41 -6.83 0.85 6.52
C PHE A 41 -6.80 0.18 7.89
N MET A 42 -7.62 -0.85 8.03
CA MET A 42 -7.62 -1.74 9.17
C MET A 42 -7.55 -3.18 8.65
N GLN A 43 -6.74 -3.99 9.32
CA GLN A 43 -6.60 -5.39 9.02
C GLN A 43 -6.78 -6.21 10.28
N PHE A 44 -7.57 -7.27 10.18
CA PHE A 44 -7.89 -8.19 11.26
C PHE A 44 -7.36 -9.55 10.85
N THR A 45 -6.18 -9.93 11.33
CA THR A 45 -5.43 -11.11 10.88
C THR A 45 -4.97 -11.94 12.08
N SER A 46 -4.28 -13.05 11.84
CA SER A 46 -3.55 -13.73 12.91
C SER A 46 -2.05 -13.47 12.83
N VAL A 47 -1.42 -13.16 13.95
CA VAL A 47 0.04 -12.98 14.06
C VAL A 47 0.50 -13.94 15.14
N ALA A 48 1.35 -14.91 14.78
CA ALA A 48 1.82 -15.94 15.71
C ALA A 48 0.70 -16.76 16.39
N GLY A 49 -0.40 -17.02 15.67
CA GLY A 49 -1.56 -17.78 16.18
C GLY A 49 -2.53 -16.96 17.04
N GLU A 50 -2.19 -15.70 17.35
CA GLU A 50 -3.04 -14.79 18.12
C GLU A 50 -3.75 -13.79 17.21
N PHE A 51 -4.81 -13.17 17.72
CA PHE A 51 -5.52 -12.11 17.01
C PHE A 51 -4.63 -10.87 16.85
N GLY A 52 -4.42 -10.44 15.61
CA GLY A 52 -3.69 -9.23 15.25
C GLY A 52 -4.60 -8.18 14.61
N HIS A 53 -4.63 -7.00 15.22
CA HIS A 53 -5.26 -5.82 14.67
C HIS A 53 -4.19 -4.85 14.16
N MET A 54 -4.09 -4.73 12.84
CA MET A 54 -3.19 -3.79 12.20
C MET A 54 -3.98 -2.57 11.71
N MET A 55 -3.40 -1.39 11.89
CA MET A 55 -3.98 -0.13 11.43
C MET A 55 -2.92 0.69 10.72
N GLY A 56 -3.36 1.47 9.75
CA GLY A 56 -2.51 2.42 9.05
C GLY A 56 -3.30 3.10 7.96
N GLY A 57 -2.70 3.23 6.77
CA GLY A 57 -3.37 3.85 5.64
C GLY A 57 -2.49 3.88 4.40
N GLY A 58 -3.01 4.51 3.36
CA GLY A 58 -2.30 4.67 2.10
C GLY A 58 -2.82 5.84 1.29
N ALA A 59 -2.05 6.20 0.26
CA ALA A 59 -2.42 7.19 -0.73
C ALA A 59 -1.93 6.72 -2.10
N ALA A 60 -2.76 6.89 -3.11
CA ALA A 60 -2.52 6.42 -4.47
C ALA A 60 -3.00 7.42 -5.51
N VAL A 61 -2.37 7.35 -6.68
CA VAL A 61 -2.86 7.97 -7.90
C VAL A 61 -3.85 7.00 -8.54
N LEU A 62 -5.04 7.50 -8.86
CA LEU A 62 -6.08 6.80 -9.59
C LEU A 62 -5.95 7.13 -11.08
N LEU A 63 -5.88 6.10 -11.91
CA LEU A 63 -5.87 6.13 -13.37
C LEU A 63 -7.08 5.32 -13.84
N ASN A 64 -8.22 6.01 -14.02
CA ASN A 64 -9.53 5.38 -14.23
C ASN A 64 -9.91 4.42 -13.09
N ASP A 65 -9.86 3.12 -13.35
CA ASP A 65 -10.15 2.04 -12.39
C ASP A 65 -8.88 1.47 -11.74
N PHE A 66 -7.71 1.72 -12.32
CA PHE A 66 -6.43 1.28 -11.80
C PHE A 66 -5.87 2.30 -10.82
N PHE A 67 -5.21 1.87 -9.74
CA PHE A 67 -4.49 2.77 -8.86
C PHE A 67 -3.14 2.21 -8.44
N ILE A 68 -2.22 3.13 -8.19
CA ILE A 68 -0.88 2.83 -7.66
C ILE A 68 -0.45 3.91 -6.68
N GLY A 69 0.12 3.48 -5.55
CA GLY A 69 0.45 4.37 -4.46
C GLY A 69 1.34 3.74 -3.41
N GLY A 70 1.39 4.41 -2.27
CA GLY A 70 2.07 3.94 -1.08
C GLY A 70 1.09 3.56 0.03
N TYR A 71 1.50 2.64 0.90
CA TYR A 71 0.80 2.31 2.13
C TYR A 71 1.76 2.08 3.30
N GLY A 72 1.20 2.11 4.51
CA GLY A 72 1.82 1.62 5.72
C GLY A 72 0.79 1.00 6.66
N LEU A 73 1.16 -0.07 7.35
CA LEU A 73 0.38 -0.77 8.35
C LEU A 73 1.27 -1.12 9.54
N GLY A 74 0.72 -1.04 10.75
CA GLY A 74 1.38 -1.45 11.97
C GLY A 74 0.42 -2.19 12.89
N LEU A 75 0.94 -3.17 13.62
CA LEU A 75 0.22 -3.87 14.68
C LEU A 75 -0.07 -2.89 15.82
N THR A 76 -1.33 -2.85 16.26
CA THR A 76 -1.79 -1.87 17.25
C THR A 76 -2.25 -2.48 18.56
N ASN A 77 -2.57 -3.77 18.57
CA ASN A 77 -2.86 -4.51 19.79
C ASN A 77 -1.61 -5.22 20.31
N ALA A 78 -1.54 -5.38 21.63
CA ALA A 78 -0.47 -6.14 22.26
C ALA A 78 -0.73 -7.64 22.06
N ILE A 79 0.24 -8.32 21.47
CA ILE A 79 0.28 -9.79 21.37
C ILE A 79 1.44 -10.26 22.24
N PRO A 80 1.19 -11.09 23.27
CA PRO A 80 2.27 -11.64 24.10
C PRO A 80 3.23 -12.50 23.28
N ASP A 81 4.50 -12.47 23.65
CA ASP A 81 5.46 -13.44 23.15
C ASP A 81 5.32 -14.77 23.91
N TYR A 82 4.93 -15.83 23.20
CA TYR A 82 4.79 -17.18 23.76
C TYR A 82 5.98 -18.09 23.47
N VAL A 83 6.96 -17.62 22.70
CA VAL A 83 8.11 -18.41 22.24
C VAL A 83 9.34 -18.17 23.10
N ASN A 84 9.56 -16.94 23.58
CA ASN A 84 10.69 -16.62 24.45
C ASN A 84 10.28 -16.62 25.94
N ASP A 85 11.23 -16.93 26.83
CA ASP A 85 11.03 -17.15 28.28
C ASP A 85 10.53 -15.92 29.07
N HIS A 86 10.27 -14.78 28.43
CA HIS A 86 9.80 -13.55 29.06
C HIS A 86 8.33 -13.28 28.74
N SER A 87 7.44 -13.78 29.61
CA SER A 87 5.97 -13.71 29.46
C SER A 87 5.36 -12.30 29.35
N ASN A 88 6.16 -11.25 29.53
CA ASN A 88 5.72 -9.85 29.49
C ASN A 88 6.11 -9.14 28.19
N ASP A 89 6.87 -9.81 27.32
CA ASP A 89 7.30 -9.25 26.04
C ASP A 89 6.16 -9.26 25.03
N LYS A 90 6.21 -8.31 24.09
CA LYS A 90 5.13 -8.08 23.12
C LYS A 90 5.66 -8.09 21.71
N LEU A 91 4.91 -8.70 20.80
CA LEU A 91 5.23 -8.67 19.38
C LEU A 91 4.97 -7.28 18.81
N SER A 92 5.85 -6.87 17.90
CA SER A 92 5.72 -5.68 17.08
C SER A 92 5.86 -6.10 15.62
N LEU A 93 4.94 -5.63 14.79
CA LEU A 93 4.93 -5.91 13.36
C LEU A 93 4.51 -4.63 12.64
N GLY A 94 5.30 -4.21 11.67
CA GLY A 94 4.95 -3.05 10.85
C GLY A 94 5.59 -3.14 9.47
N HIS A 95 4.84 -2.76 8.45
CA HIS A 95 5.32 -2.79 7.07
C HIS A 95 4.67 -1.71 6.22
N GLY A 96 5.38 -1.30 5.18
CA GLY A 96 4.90 -0.33 4.21
C GLY A 96 5.55 -0.53 2.85
N GLY A 97 4.99 0.08 1.83
CA GLY A 97 5.46 -0.09 0.47
C GLY A 97 4.42 0.33 -0.54
N PHE A 98 4.29 -0.44 -1.61
CA PHE A 98 3.40 -0.16 -2.71
C PHE A 98 2.00 -0.72 -2.48
N TRP A 99 1.01 0.10 -2.83
CA TRP A 99 -0.39 -0.28 -2.91
C TRP A 99 -0.84 -0.17 -4.35
N ILE A 100 -1.16 -1.30 -4.95
CA ILE A 100 -1.49 -1.40 -6.38
C ILE A 100 -2.84 -2.11 -6.48
N GLY A 101 -3.77 -1.61 -7.29
CA GLY A 101 -5.04 -2.28 -7.43
C GLY A 101 -5.88 -1.82 -8.61
N TYR A 102 -7.03 -2.47 -8.75
CA TYR A 102 -7.97 -2.28 -9.84
C TYR A 102 -9.40 -2.45 -9.34
N SER A 103 -10.24 -1.45 -9.61
CA SER A 103 -11.68 -1.45 -9.29
C SER A 103 -12.47 -2.05 -10.46
N LEU A 104 -13.14 -3.18 -10.24
CA LEU A 104 -14.01 -3.81 -11.23
C LEU A 104 -15.35 -3.08 -11.25
N PHE A 105 -15.57 -2.21 -12.24
CA PHE A 105 -16.77 -1.37 -12.38
C PHE A 105 -16.89 -0.29 -11.29
N GLY A 106 -15.81 0.48 -11.06
CA GLY A 106 -15.72 1.47 -9.97
C GLY A 106 -16.77 2.59 -9.98
N GLU A 107 -17.42 2.79 -11.13
CA GLU A 107 -18.55 3.71 -11.31
C GLU A 107 -19.85 3.26 -10.63
N LYS A 108 -20.01 1.96 -10.35
CA LYS A 108 -21.23 1.43 -9.74
C LYS A 108 -21.27 1.69 -8.24
N PRO A 109 -22.46 1.91 -7.63
CA PRO A 109 -22.60 2.15 -6.20
C PRO A 109 -21.97 1.07 -5.31
N ILE A 110 -22.01 -0.17 -5.80
CA ILE A 110 -21.39 -1.34 -5.17
C ILE A 110 -20.55 -2.03 -6.24
N HIS A 111 -19.27 -2.27 -5.96
CA HIS A 111 -18.36 -2.89 -6.92
C HIS A 111 -17.23 -3.62 -6.20
N ALA A 112 -16.51 -4.49 -6.92
CA ALA A 112 -15.39 -5.21 -6.35
C ALA A 112 -14.07 -4.48 -6.63
N CYS A 113 -13.12 -4.54 -5.71
CA CYS A 113 -11.77 -4.04 -5.91
C CYS A 113 -10.78 -5.15 -5.57
N ILE A 114 -9.80 -5.35 -6.45
CA ILE A 114 -8.68 -6.27 -6.21
C ILE A 114 -7.43 -5.42 -6.08
N SER A 115 -6.70 -5.59 -4.99
CA SER A 115 -5.45 -4.88 -4.77
C SER A 115 -4.39 -5.78 -4.18
N THR A 116 -3.16 -5.31 -4.14
CA THR A 116 -2.04 -6.00 -3.52
C THR A 116 -1.15 -4.99 -2.84
N LEU A 117 -0.80 -5.31 -1.60
CA LEU A 117 0.17 -4.59 -0.80
C LEU A 117 1.51 -5.30 -0.94
N VAL A 118 2.51 -4.62 -1.47
CA VAL A 118 3.87 -5.15 -1.63
C VAL A 118 4.80 -4.25 -0.85
N GLY A 119 5.50 -4.79 0.16
CA GLY A 119 6.26 -3.92 1.04
C GLY A 119 7.37 -4.58 1.80
N TRP A 120 8.04 -3.75 2.58
CA TRP A 120 9.09 -4.12 3.50
C TRP A 120 8.74 -3.58 4.87
N GLY A 121 9.28 -4.22 5.89
CA GLY A 121 8.94 -3.87 7.25
C GLY A 121 9.85 -4.54 8.25
N GLU A 122 9.32 -4.64 9.44
CA GLU A 122 9.99 -5.23 10.56
C GLU A 122 9.02 -6.06 11.39
N PHE A 123 9.54 -7.19 11.84
CA PHE A 123 9.01 -7.95 12.95
C PHE A 123 9.99 -7.82 14.13
N GLY A 124 9.48 -7.62 15.33
CA GLY A 124 10.31 -7.50 16.51
C GLY A 124 9.58 -7.87 17.79
N ILE A 125 10.36 -8.06 18.84
CA ILE A 125 9.88 -8.41 20.18
C ILE A 125 10.28 -7.27 21.11
N MET A 126 9.29 -6.56 21.63
CA MET A 126 9.46 -5.44 22.54
C MET A 126 9.41 -5.90 23.99
N GLY A 127 10.46 -5.55 24.76
CA GLY A 127 10.50 -5.80 26.19
C GLY A 127 9.45 -4.98 26.95
N TYR A 128 8.98 -5.52 28.07
CA TYR A 128 7.96 -4.91 28.94
C TYR A 128 8.25 -3.45 29.36
N ASP A 129 9.52 -3.10 29.54
CA ASP A 129 9.96 -1.76 29.97
C ASP A 129 10.00 -0.71 28.83
N GLY A 130 9.56 -1.08 27.62
CA GLY A 130 9.33 -0.15 26.51
C GLY A 130 10.59 0.41 25.84
N TYR A 131 11.78 -0.04 26.25
CA TYR A 131 13.05 0.42 25.70
C TYR A 131 13.53 -0.51 24.59
N TYR A 132 13.04 -0.27 23.37
CA TYR A 132 13.44 -0.92 22.12
C TYR A 132 13.10 -2.42 21.98
N PRO A 133 12.82 -2.89 20.75
CA PRO A 133 12.76 -4.32 20.48
C PRO A 133 14.12 -4.97 20.75
N PHE A 134 14.13 -6.00 21.61
CA PHE A 134 15.32 -6.78 21.97
C PHE A 134 15.86 -7.54 20.76
N ILE A 135 14.97 -7.94 19.85
CA ILE A 135 15.26 -8.60 18.58
C ILE A 135 14.41 -7.95 17.49
N ARG A 136 15.05 -7.58 16.38
CA ARG A 136 14.42 -7.03 15.17
C ARG A 136 14.83 -7.87 13.98
N ASP A 137 13.88 -8.15 13.10
CA ASP A 137 14.17 -8.75 11.83
C ASP A 137 13.43 -8.04 10.68
N LYS A 138 14.09 -8.01 9.53
CA LYS A 138 13.55 -7.35 8.34
C LYS A 138 12.65 -8.31 7.61
N ILE A 139 11.43 -7.87 7.36
CA ILE A 139 10.47 -8.68 6.64
C ILE A 139 10.15 -8.07 5.29
N PHE A 140 9.82 -8.94 4.35
CA PHE A 140 9.13 -8.59 3.12
C PHE A 140 7.70 -9.12 3.19
N THR A 141 6.76 -8.33 2.67
CA THR A 141 5.34 -8.66 2.68
C THR A 141 4.74 -8.59 1.29
N LEU A 142 3.88 -9.57 1.01
CA LEU A 142 3.01 -9.62 -0.14
C LEU A 142 1.60 -9.95 0.37
N ALA A 143 0.67 -9.01 0.25
CA ALA A 143 -0.71 -9.22 0.71
C ALA A 143 -1.71 -8.89 -0.41
N PRO A 144 -2.15 -9.89 -1.19
CA PRO A 144 -3.32 -9.73 -2.06
C PRO A 144 -4.58 -9.47 -1.24
N VAL A 145 -5.40 -8.54 -1.71
CA VAL A 145 -6.64 -8.08 -1.06
C VAL A 145 -7.78 -8.09 -2.07
N VAL A 146 -8.94 -8.59 -1.67
CA VAL A 146 -10.19 -8.47 -2.43
C VAL A 146 -11.22 -7.79 -1.55
N GLU A 147 -11.81 -6.71 -2.04
CA GLU A 147 -12.76 -5.86 -1.31
C GLU A 147 -14.08 -5.74 -2.08
N LEU A 148 -15.18 -5.64 -1.37
CA LEU A 148 -16.43 -5.08 -1.86
C LEU A 148 -16.49 -3.61 -1.42
N GLU A 149 -16.49 -2.69 -2.39
CA GLU A 149 -16.53 -1.25 -2.17
C GLU A 149 -17.94 -0.68 -2.33
N LEU A 150 -18.28 0.24 -1.43
CA LEU A 150 -19.50 1.03 -1.44
C LEU A 150 -19.14 2.49 -1.72
N ASN A 151 -19.65 3.04 -2.82
CA ASN A 151 -19.56 4.46 -3.14
C ASN A 151 -20.59 5.24 -2.32
N LEU A 152 -20.20 5.72 -1.14
CA LEU A 152 -21.08 6.52 -0.29
C LEU A 152 -21.27 7.94 -0.83
N THR A 153 -20.20 8.54 -1.33
CA THR A 153 -20.25 9.82 -2.04
C THR A 153 -19.27 9.80 -3.20
N ARG A 154 -19.33 10.84 -4.05
CA ARG A 154 -18.32 11.06 -5.11
C ARG A 154 -16.88 11.21 -4.59
N TYR A 155 -16.70 11.39 -3.28
CA TYR A 155 -15.39 11.58 -2.66
C TYR A 155 -15.02 10.52 -1.62
N PHE A 156 -15.91 9.57 -1.33
CA PHE A 156 -15.73 8.66 -0.22
C PHE A 156 -16.29 7.28 -0.53
N ARG A 157 -15.42 6.28 -0.38
CA ARG A 157 -15.75 4.87 -0.49
C ARG A 157 -15.39 4.13 0.79
N ILE A 158 -16.18 3.11 1.12
CA ILE A 158 -15.85 2.14 2.17
C ILE A 158 -15.70 0.78 1.51
N GLY A 159 -14.56 0.12 1.75
CA GLY A 159 -14.29 -1.23 1.29
C GLY A 159 -14.25 -2.21 2.45
N ALA A 160 -14.92 -3.34 2.33
CA ALA A 160 -14.80 -4.46 3.27
C ALA A 160 -14.43 -5.72 2.49
N GLY A 161 -13.46 -6.48 2.97
CA GLY A 161 -12.83 -7.52 2.19
C GLY A 161 -12.02 -8.53 2.97
N ALA A 162 -11.29 -9.34 2.23
CA ALA A 162 -10.36 -10.33 2.74
C ALA A 162 -8.96 -10.09 2.16
N THR A 163 -7.95 -10.48 2.92
CA THR A 163 -6.54 -10.42 2.55
C THR A 163 -5.87 -11.73 2.95
N TYR A 164 -4.77 -12.07 2.28
CA TYR A 164 -3.88 -13.13 2.71
C TYR A 164 -2.47 -12.56 2.85
N ASN A 165 -2.01 -12.38 4.08
CA ASN A 165 -0.71 -11.76 4.33
C ASN A 165 0.38 -12.83 4.22
N ILE A 166 1.34 -12.61 3.32
CA ILE A 166 2.52 -13.47 3.17
C ILE A 166 3.72 -12.69 3.67
N TYR A 167 4.42 -13.24 4.66
CA TYR A 167 5.63 -12.65 5.23
C TYR A 167 6.84 -13.53 4.95
N THR A 168 7.94 -12.92 4.52
CA THR A 168 9.20 -13.60 4.21
C THR A 168 10.38 -12.81 4.76
N GLY A 169 11.55 -13.44 4.83
CA GLY A 169 12.78 -12.81 5.32
C GLY A 169 13.01 -12.94 6.82
N LEU A 170 12.17 -13.71 7.52
CA LEU A 170 12.34 -14.02 8.94
C LEU A 170 13.44 -15.06 9.16
N ASP A 171 14.28 -14.81 10.14
CA ASP A 171 15.33 -15.69 10.65
C ASP A 171 14.83 -16.40 11.91
N GLU A 172 14.23 -17.57 11.69
CA GLU A 172 13.68 -18.43 12.76
C GLU A 172 14.67 -18.69 13.90
N GLN A 173 15.98 -18.72 13.60
CA GLN A 173 17.01 -19.00 14.60
C GLN A 173 17.19 -17.84 15.60
N ARG A 174 16.74 -16.63 15.27
CA ARG A 174 16.89 -15.44 16.13
C ARG A 174 15.78 -15.26 17.14
N HIS A 175 14.55 -15.61 16.78
CA HIS A 175 13.36 -15.29 17.59
C HIS A 175 12.32 -16.43 17.65
N GLY A 176 12.58 -17.57 16.99
CA GLY A 176 11.72 -18.76 17.02
C GLY A 176 10.38 -18.64 16.28
N TYR A 177 10.17 -17.56 15.51
CA TYR A 177 8.98 -17.36 14.68
C TYR A 177 9.31 -17.60 13.20
N SER A 178 8.51 -18.42 12.53
CA SER A 178 8.62 -18.68 11.10
C SER A 178 7.73 -17.74 10.27
N SER A 179 8.03 -17.67 8.98
CA SER A 179 7.15 -17.07 7.97
C SER A 179 5.74 -17.63 7.98
N GLU A 180 5.58 -18.93 8.24
CA GLU A 180 4.28 -19.60 8.28
C GLU A 180 3.46 -19.18 9.50
N ASN A 181 4.11 -18.93 10.64
CA ASN A 181 3.44 -18.49 11.87
C ASN A 181 2.88 -17.05 11.76
N LEU A 182 3.46 -16.24 10.86
CA LEU A 182 3.05 -14.88 10.60
C LEU A 182 2.08 -14.76 9.41
N SER A 183 2.21 -15.66 8.43
CA SER A 183 1.41 -15.60 7.21
C SER A 183 0.02 -16.15 7.46
N SER A 184 -1.00 -15.29 7.32
CA SER A 184 -2.36 -15.66 7.68
C SER A 184 -3.40 -14.94 6.81
N PRO A 185 -4.59 -15.56 6.61
CA PRO A 185 -5.74 -14.85 6.10
C PRO A 185 -6.22 -13.81 7.12
N GLY A 186 -6.84 -12.75 6.63
CA GLY A 186 -7.43 -11.72 7.47
C GLY A 186 -8.59 -11.00 6.80
N GLY A 187 -9.35 -10.26 7.61
CA GLY A 187 -10.30 -9.26 7.15
C GLY A 187 -9.58 -7.95 6.84
N PHE A 188 -10.08 -7.22 5.84
CA PHE A 188 -9.57 -5.92 5.45
C PHE A 188 -10.70 -4.90 5.38
N LEU A 189 -10.51 -3.74 5.98
CA LEU A 189 -11.46 -2.64 5.98
C LEU A 189 -10.73 -1.37 5.54
N SER A 190 -11.29 -0.67 4.57
CA SER A 190 -10.69 0.54 4.01
C SER A 190 -11.69 1.69 3.94
N PHE A 191 -11.17 2.88 4.18
CA PHE A 191 -11.91 4.13 4.03
C PHE A 191 -11.13 4.97 3.02
N LYS A 192 -11.65 5.09 1.80
CA LYS A 192 -10.94 5.72 0.69
C LYS A 192 -11.58 7.07 0.39
N PHE A 193 -10.81 8.14 0.59
CA PHE A 193 -11.17 9.51 0.26
C PHE A 193 -10.42 9.92 -1.00
N GLY A 194 -11.12 10.39 -2.03
CA GLY A 194 -10.49 10.70 -3.30
C GLY A 194 -11.44 11.41 -4.24
N TRP A 195 -11.01 11.64 -5.49
CA TRP A 195 -11.89 12.17 -6.53
C TRP A 195 -12.25 11.04 -7.50
N PHE A 196 -13.42 10.42 -7.30
CA PHE A 196 -13.82 9.18 -7.97
C PHE A 196 -14.70 9.40 -9.20
#